data_AF-A0A2G6TAU7-F1
#
_entry.id   AF-A0A2G6TAU7-F1
#
_cell.length_a   1.000
_cell.length_b   1.000
_cell.length_c   1.000
_cell.angle_alpha   90.00
_cell.angle_beta   90.00
_cell.angle_gamma   90.00
#
_symmetry.space_group_name_H-M   'P 1'
#
loop_
_entity.id
_entity.type
_entity.pdbx_description
1 polymer ?
#
loop_
_entity_poly.entity_id
_entity_poly.type
_entity_poly.pdbx_seq_one_letter_code
_entity_poly.pdbx_strand_id
1 'polypeptide(L)'
;MYHLRWSKYSNWSPNTKDTLAYFVDDRNYKGVVNYGVTFRRRDNKSFHFLESNSIYFLNVEIIKCNYNSKDSLISIEGFVSGGWWNELGRNKNIENDINIFLGEKTDTINTCYLGNACYDKIIDKKSIESKLNGQEIDEYSFLDTFPAFYFKKYSYYKTAPKGRRAFKISGKVTQKTLLAFGARGCYSEIFDIGSMIYNPHKNQRKENTKRQEGTYKTLMINNKLIADIEKEKAQKQEITYYTYTQKAENYILGRQYAKAKEEYNLLSQNYPTLFARDIHNAVRCAILSRDFKTAFEWSEKLALKGINLPYFNSKIFNGLRKNPEWKNFSSKYDSICKKAQSKWNLNLKKELTDLVNEDQTDYGLENRKSPKVLYETTEKVTGKLIDLLKKEGYPSEEKIGAHVIRDTTLISFPDFNILITHALQQKPENLAILNELLDKSITAFEYDSKRNINNGKEFGSCFHIYKGNLYGSKSCGRNDVEIRKISFKFSNPNDFIMDNGNFIIEAYNPKNPKVADDYYAENYNLIMKLTDDWEFYDK
;
A
#
# COMPACT_ATOMS: atom_id res chain seq x y z
N MET A 1 27.98 -24.51 20.91
CA MET A 1 27.46 -23.58 19.86
C MET A 1 27.87 -22.17 20.28
N TYR A 2 28.59 -21.42 19.44
CA TYR A 2 29.02 -20.05 19.77
C TYR A 2 27.88 -19.07 19.45
N HIS A 3 27.58 -18.17 20.39
CA HIS A 3 26.56 -17.13 20.23
C HIS A 3 27.24 -15.76 20.24
N LEU A 4 27.21 -15.04 19.11
CA LEU A 4 27.57 -13.63 19.05
C LEU A 4 26.35 -12.83 19.54
N ARG A 5 26.39 -12.38 20.79
CA ARG A 5 25.30 -11.62 21.41
C ARG A 5 25.53 -10.13 21.21
N TRP A 6 24.49 -9.47 20.74
CA TRP A 6 24.48 -8.04 20.48
C TRP A 6 23.37 -7.37 21.29
N SER A 7 23.66 -6.22 21.92
CA SER A 7 22.67 -5.47 22.69
C SER A 7 22.52 -4.08 22.09
N LYS A 8 21.30 -3.67 21.73
CA LYS A 8 21.06 -2.32 21.19
C LYS A 8 21.57 -1.21 22.12
N TYR A 9 21.55 -1.43 23.43
CA TYR A 9 21.98 -0.46 24.44
C TYR A 9 23.48 -0.18 24.45
N SER A 10 24.29 -1.05 23.85
CA SER A 10 25.71 -0.78 23.68
C SER A 10 25.90 0.41 22.71
N ASN A 11 25.06 0.55 21.70
CA ASN A 11 25.35 1.46 20.58
C ASN A 11 25.06 2.96 20.88
N TRP A 12 24.43 3.27 22.02
CA TRP A 12 23.98 4.63 22.35
C TRP A 12 24.75 5.28 23.49
N SER A 13 25.67 4.55 24.13
CA SER A 13 26.41 5.14 25.24
C SER A 13 27.45 6.13 24.71
N PRO A 14 27.54 7.33 25.30
CA PRO A 14 28.59 8.27 24.94
C PRO A 14 29.98 7.65 25.10
N ASN A 15 30.93 8.07 24.26
CA ASN A 15 32.35 7.85 24.48
C ASN A 15 32.71 8.31 25.91
N THR A 16 33.60 7.59 26.61
CA THR A 16 33.81 7.61 28.07
C THR A 16 34.04 8.98 28.72
N LYS A 17 34.24 10.03 27.93
CA LYS A 17 34.42 11.42 28.37
C LYS A 17 33.13 12.23 28.47
N ASP A 18 32.02 11.82 27.85
CA ASP A 18 30.77 12.57 27.89
C ASP A 18 29.85 12.06 29.02
N THR A 19 29.61 12.94 29.99
CA THR A 19 28.81 12.69 31.19
C THR A 19 27.34 13.00 31.00
N LEU A 20 26.96 13.56 29.84
CA LEU A 20 25.58 13.93 29.56
C LEU A 20 24.71 12.71 29.26
N ALA A 21 23.51 12.72 29.82
CA ALA A 21 22.46 11.77 29.51
C ALA A 21 21.80 12.15 28.18
N TYR A 22 22.10 11.40 27.12
CA TYR A 22 21.37 11.48 25.85
C TYR A 22 20.15 10.57 25.83
N PHE A 23 19.10 11.05 25.18
CA PHE A 23 17.82 10.39 24.95
C PHE A 23 17.68 10.20 23.45
N VAL A 24 17.84 8.97 22.96
CA VAL A 24 17.86 8.67 21.52
C VAL A 24 16.48 8.18 21.07
N ASP A 25 15.97 8.74 19.98
CA ASP A 25 14.81 8.21 19.28
C ASP A 25 15.26 7.12 18.29
N ASP A 26 15.21 5.88 18.76
CA ASP A 26 15.74 4.72 18.05
C ASP A 26 14.68 3.93 17.26
N ARG A 27 13.50 4.54 17.02
CA ARG A 27 12.37 3.91 16.30
C ARG A 27 12.74 3.48 14.87
N ASN A 28 13.70 4.17 14.26
CA ASN A 28 14.19 3.86 12.92
C ASN A 28 15.39 2.90 12.91
N TYR A 29 15.76 2.32 14.06
CA TYR A 29 16.88 1.39 14.15
C TYR A 29 16.59 0.10 13.39
N LYS A 30 17.46 -0.22 12.42
CA LYS A 30 17.23 -1.33 11.48
C LYS A 30 17.78 -2.67 11.96
N GLY A 31 18.64 -2.70 12.98
CA GLY A 31 19.43 -3.88 13.36
C GLY A 31 20.78 -3.92 12.65
N VAL A 32 21.81 -4.45 13.31
CA VAL A 32 23.21 -4.30 12.85
C VAL A 32 23.44 -4.90 11.47
N VAL A 33 22.92 -6.09 11.22
CA VAL A 33 23.06 -6.77 9.93
C VAL A 33 22.38 -5.99 8.79
N ASN A 34 21.29 -5.27 9.09
CA ASN A 34 20.54 -4.50 8.11
C ASN A 34 21.23 -3.18 7.71
N TYR A 35 22.32 -2.79 8.39
CA TYR A 35 23.21 -1.73 7.90
C TYR A 35 24.24 -2.23 6.89
N GLY A 36 24.23 -3.52 6.52
CA GLY A 36 25.22 -4.11 5.62
C GLY A 36 26.45 -4.66 6.35
N VAL A 37 26.37 -4.82 7.67
CA VAL A 37 27.41 -5.45 8.46
C VAL A 37 27.31 -6.97 8.28
N THR A 38 28.44 -7.57 7.91
CA THR A 38 28.59 -9.01 7.79
C THR A 38 29.58 -9.51 8.85
N PHE A 39 29.31 -10.69 9.39
CA PHE A 39 30.15 -11.34 10.38
C PHE A 39 30.59 -12.70 9.85
N ARG A 40 31.89 -13.00 9.95
CA ARG A 40 32.45 -14.30 9.57
C ARG A 40 33.40 -14.78 10.64
N ARG A 41 33.27 -16.05 11.06
CA ARG A 41 34.24 -16.65 11.98
C ARG A 41 35.51 -16.98 11.21
N ARG A 42 36.68 -16.61 11.75
CA ARG A 42 37.98 -16.78 11.06
C ARG A 42 38.33 -18.25 10.78
N ASP A 43 37.78 -19.20 11.54
CA ASP A 43 37.94 -20.64 11.33
C ASP A 43 36.80 -21.28 10.49
N ASN A 44 35.95 -20.46 9.87
CA ASN A 44 34.82 -20.86 9.02
C ASN A 44 33.74 -21.73 9.70
N LYS A 45 33.70 -21.83 11.03
CA LYS A 45 32.61 -22.53 11.72
C LYS A 45 31.36 -21.66 11.85
N SER A 46 30.19 -22.28 11.78
CA SER A 46 28.90 -21.62 12.00
C SER A 46 28.76 -21.09 13.43
N PHE A 47 28.06 -19.97 13.58
CA PHE A 47 27.67 -19.40 14.86
C PHE A 47 26.30 -18.75 14.76
N HIS A 48 25.66 -18.52 15.91
CA HIS A 48 24.39 -17.82 15.97
C HIS A 48 24.63 -16.35 16.29
N PHE A 49 24.13 -15.45 15.46
CA PHE A 49 24.01 -14.04 15.77
C PHE A 49 22.69 -13.79 16.49
N LEU A 50 22.75 -13.20 17.69
CA LEU A 50 21.58 -12.89 18.50
C LEU A 50 21.61 -11.40 18.83
N GLU A 51 20.71 -10.62 18.23
CA GLU A 51 20.53 -9.22 18.55
C GLU A 51 19.35 -9.04 19.51
N SER A 52 19.64 -8.59 20.73
CA SER A 52 18.64 -8.30 21.74
C SER A 52 18.17 -6.86 21.63
N ASN A 53 16.85 -6.70 21.56
CA ASN A 53 16.14 -5.43 21.54
C ASN A 53 15.17 -5.35 22.74
N SER A 54 15.63 -5.81 23.92
CA SER A 54 14.84 -5.78 25.16
C SER A 54 14.32 -4.37 25.40
N ILE A 55 13.02 -4.19 25.65
CA ILE A 55 12.46 -2.92 26.09
C ILE A 55 12.16 -3.04 27.58
N TYR A 56 12.65 -2.09 28.37
CA TYR A 56 12.38 -2.06 29.80
C TYR A 56 11.18 -1.16 30.09
N PHE A 57 10.21 -1.68 30.83
CA PHE A 57 9.00 -0.95 31.20
C PHE A 57 9.17 -0.31 32.58
N LEU A 58 8.76 0.95 32.68
CA LEU A 58 8.53 1.63 33.94
C LEU A 58 7.04 1.87 34.11
N ASN A 59 6.56 1.75 35.34
CA ASN A 59 5.23 2.21 35.71
C ASN A 59 5.39 3.48 36.56
N VAL A 60 4.92 4.61 36.03
CA VAL A 60 5.02 5.93 36.67
C VAL A 60 3.64 6.33 37.18
N GLU A 61 3.52 6.52 38.49
CA GLU A 61 2.31 6.96 39.17
C GLU A 61 2.53 8.38 39.69
N ILE A 62 1.88 9.37 39.08
CA ILE A 62 1.92 10.76 39.55
C ILE A 62 0.78 10.94 40.56
N ILE A 63 1.11 11.30 41.81
CA ILE A 63 0.14 11.50 42.89
C ILE A 63 -0.18 12.97 43.07
N LYS A 64 0.84 13.82 42.97
CA LYS A 64 0.70 15.25 43.20
C LYS A 64 1.50 16.01 42.16
N CYS A 65 0.85 16.98 41.54
CA CYS A 65 1.46 17.88 40.57
C CYS A 65 0.97 19.29 40.87
N ASN A 66 1.84 20.11 41.44
CA ASN A 66 1.56 21.50 41.77
C ASN A 66 2.32 22.40 40.80
N TYR A 67 1.61 23.23 40.06
CA TYR A 67 2.21 24.24 39.17
C TYR A 67 1.83 25.64 39.63
N ASN A 68 2.82 26.52 39.80
CA ASN A 68 2.62 27.93 40.06
C ASN A 68 2.88 28.71 38.76
N SER A 69 1.83 29.35 38.23
CA SER A 69 1.92 30.11 36.98
C SER A 69 2.72 31.40 37.10
N LYS A 70 2.90 31.94 38.31
CA LYS A 70 3.59 33.23 38.51
C LYS A 70 5.10 33.13 38.32
N ASP A 71 5.70 32.03 38.75
CA ASP A 71 7.15 31.79 38.71
C ASP A 71 7.52 30.60 37.81
N SER A 72 6.51 29.99 37.16
CA SER A 72 6.60 28.80 36.34
C SER A 72 7.22 27.60 37.06
N LEU A 73 7.11 27.54 38.39
CA LEU A 73 7.65 26.44 39.18
C LEU A 73 6.64 25.28 39.22
N ILE A 74 7.10 24.07 38.89
CA ILE A 74 6.33 22.84 39.08
C ILE A 74 6.98 21.98 40.17
N SER A 75 6.14 21.28 40.94
CA SER A 75 6.54 20.24 41.87
C SER A 75 5.72 18.98 41.62
N ILE A 76 6.40 17.88 41.32
CA ILE A 76 5.79 16.60 40.98
C ILE A 76 6.24 15.56 42.00
N GLU A 77 5.28 14.85 42.58
CA GLU A 77 5.50 13.77 43.53
C GLU A 77 4.74 12.54 43.07
N GLY A 78 5.33 11.36 43.29
CA GLY A 78 4.74 10.13 42.83
C GLY A 78 5.56 8.90 43.19
N PHE A 79 5.24 7.80 42.53
CA PHE A 79 5.96 6.54 42.63
C PHE A 79 6.38 6.05 41.26
N VAL A 80 7.50 5.35 41.20
CA VAL A 80 7.93 4.63 40.01
C VAL A 80 8.33 3.20 40.36
N SER A 81 7.94 2.24 39.53
CA SER A 81 8.29 0.83 39.66
C SER A 81 8.73 0.23 38.31
N GLY A 82 9.40 -0.93 38.34
CA GLY A 82 10.01 -1.56 37.16
C GLY A 82 11.49 -1.24 37.01
N GLY A 83 12.02 -1.33 35.77
CA GLY A 83 13.41 -0.99 35.47
C GLY A 83 14.16 -2.04 34.64
N TRP A 84 15.49 -1.99 34.67
CA TRP A 84 16.36 -2.95 33.99
C TRP A 84 16.02 -4.38 34.43
N TRP A 85 16.07 -5.33 33.50
CA TRP A 85 15.69 -6.73 33.74
C TRP A 85 14.20 -6.95 34.03
N ASN A 86 13.34 -5.93 33.92
CA ASN A 86 11.88 -6.10 33.91
C ASN A 86 11.36 -6.43 32.51
N GLU A 87 11.93 -7.44 31.88
CA GLU A 87 11.43 -7.89 30.58
C GLU A 87 9.98 -8.35 30.76
N LEU A 88 9.04 -7.63 30.12
CA LEU A 88 7.60 -7.90 30.14
C LEU A 88 6.90 -7.77 31.51
N GLY A 89 7.47 -7.02 32.48
CA GLY A 89 6.80 -6.79 33.77
C GLY A 89 6.84 -7.96 34.75
N ARG A 90 7.60 -9.02 34.45
CA ARG A 90 7.54 -10.31 35.18
C ARG A 90 8.44 -10.39 36.41
N ASN A 91 9.47 -9.55 36.52
CA ASN A 91 10.44 -9.63 37.60
C ASN A 91 10.19 -8.54 38.65
N LYS A 92 9.67 -8.93 39.82
CA LYS A 92 9.35 -8.02 40.92
C LYS A 92 10.56 -7.67 41.81
N ASN A 93 11.68 -8.37 41.66
CA ASN A 93 12.86 -8.26 42.54
C ASN A 93 14.05 -7.58 41.85
N ILE A 94 13.79 -6.50 41.12
CA ILE A 94 14.84 -5.77 40.39
C ILE A 94 15.51 -4.75 41.29
N GLU A 95 16.84 -4.79 41.29
CA GLU A 95 17.70 -3.85 42.00
C GLU A 95 18.35 -2.88 41.01
N ASN A 96 17.69 -1.74 40.76
CA ASN A 96 18.25 -0.66 39.95
C ASN A 96 17.69 0.69 40.39
N ASP A 97 18.51 1.74 40.36
CA ASP A 97 18.04 3.11 40.53
C ASP A 97 17.37 3.63 39.24
N ILE A 98 16.45 4.57 39.39
CA ILE A 98 15.83 5.31 38.28
C ILE A 98 16.24 6.77 38.43
N ASN A 99 16.80 7.30 37.36
CA ASN A 99 17.12 8.70 37.18
C ASN A 99 15.90 9.42 36.63
N ILE A 100 15.55 10.52 37.28
CA ILE A 100 14.42 11.37 36.93
C ILE A 100 14.97 12.75 36.63
N PHE A 101 14.65 13.24 35.43
CA PHE A 101 15.09 14.53 34.92
C PHE A 101 13.88 15.41 34.67
N LEU A 102 13.94 16.65 35.13
CA LEU A 102 12.97 17.69 34.82
C LEU A 102 13.71 18.92 34.33
N GLY A 103 13.63 19.23 33.04
CA GLY A 103 14.39 20.34 32.48
C GLY A 103 14.08 20.62 31.01
N GLU A 104 14.78 21.60 30.43
CA GLU A 104 14.61 21.96 29.03
C GLU A 104 15.33 20.98 28.10
N LYS A 105 14.61 20.43 27.13
CA LYS A 105 15.21 19.59 26.09
C LYS A 105 16.07 20.42 25.15
N THR A 106 17.26 19.93 24.84
CA THR A 106 18.11 20.40 23.75
C THR A 106 18.23 19.28 22.74
N ASP A 107 17.61 19.47 21.58
CA ASP A 107 17.66 18.51 20.47
C ASP A 107 19.09 18.42 19.93
N THR A 108 19.49 17.22 19.56
CA THR A 108 20.81 16.86 19.03
C THR A 108 20.67 15.63 18.14
N ILE A 109 21.80 15.13 17.65
CA ILE A 109 21.90 13.85 16.96
C ILE A 109 22.85 12.97 17.75
N ASN A 110 22.53 11.69 17.88
CA ASN A 110 23.45 10.69 18.42
C ASN A 110 23.89 9.74 17.31
N THR A 111 25.17 9.40 17.31
CA THR A 111 25.77 8.49 16.32
C THR A 111 25.60 7.05 16.78
N CYS A 112 25.14 6.19 15.88
CA CYS A 112 25.12 4.75 16.08
C CYS A 112 26.43 4.15 15.58
N TYR A 113 27.21 3.57 16.47
CA TYR A 113 28.42 2.85 16.13
C TYR A 113 28.19 1.34 16.11
N LEU A 114 29.10 0.60 15.47
CA LEU A 114 29.16 -0.85 15.53
C LEU A 114 29.40 -1.34 16.96
N GLY A 115 29.86 -0.54 17.89
CA GLY A 115 30.05 -1.00 19.25
C GLY A 115 30.06 0.13 20.25
N ASN A 116 30.35 -0.22 21.50
CA ASN A 116 30.39 0.71 22.61
C ASN A 116 31.81 0.80 23.15
N ALA A 117 32.26 2.02 23.43
CA ALA A 117 33.47 2.28 24.21
C ALA A 117 33.40 1.71 25.64
N CYS A 118 32.20 1.45 26.19
CA CYS A 118 32.02 0.94 27.55
C CYS A 118 32.10 -0.59 27.69
N TYR A 119 32.12 -1.34 26.58
CA TYR A 119 32.27 -2.79 26.60
C TYR A 119 33.47 -3.17 25.74
N ASP A 120 34.60 -3.41 26.39
CA ASP A 120 35.78 -3.95 25.71
C ASP A 120 35.39 -5.25 25.00
N LYS A 121 35.55 -5.26 23.67
CA LYS A 121 35.45 -6.45 22.80
C LYS A 121 34.03 -7.04 22.66
N ILE A 122 33.08 -6.23 22.20
CA ILE A 122 31.79 -6.75 21.67
C ILE A 122 32.04 -7.81 20.58
N ILE A 123 33.06 -7.59 19.77
CA ILE A 123 33.54 -8.52 18.76
C ILE A 123 34.91 -9.03 19.19
N ASP A 124 35.04 -10.34 19.41
CA ASP A 124 36.34 -10.96 19.55
C ASP A 124 37.04 -11.01 18.19
N LYS A 125 37.82 -9.96 17.87
CA LYS A 125 38.54 -9.82 16.59
C LYS A 125 39.45 -11.01 16.26
N LYS A 126 39.85 -11.80 17.28
CA LYS A 126 40.64 -13.03 17.07
C LYS A 126 39.82 -14.15 16.45
N SER A 127 38.52 -14.23 16.76
CA SER A 127 37.64 -15.29 16.28
C SER A 127 36.63 -14.84 15.23
N ILE A 128 36.25 -13.56 15.20
CA ILE A 128 35.24 -12.99 14.31
C ILE A 128 35.82 -11.84 13.48
N GLU A 129 35.63 -11.92 12.18
CA GLU A 129 35.85 -10.87 11.19
C GLU A 129 34.51 -10.15 10.95
N SER A 130 34.52 -8.82 11.01
CA SER A 130 33.37 -7.96 10.73
C SER A 130 33.66 -7.06 9.54
N LYS A 131 32.72 -6.98 8.59
CA LYS A 131 32.83 -6.10 7.42
C LYS A 131 31.59 -5.28 7.17
N LEU A 132 31.76 -4.00 6.83
CA LEU A 132 30.71 -3.13 6.29
C LEU A 132 31.02 -2.87 4.83
N ASN A 133 30.10 -3.22 3.92
CA ASN A 133 30.29 -3.04 2.48
C ASN A 133 31.62 -3.63 1.96
N GLY A 134 32.03 -4.77 2.52
CA GLY A 134 33.27 -5.49 2.15
C GLY A 134 34.56 -4.98 2.82
N GLN A 135 34.52 -3.85 3.54
CA GLN A 135 35.67 -3.30 4.27
C GLN A 135 35.67 -3.78 5.72
N GLU A 136 36.85 -4.14 6.25
CA GLU A 136 37.00 -4.52 7.66
C GLU A 136 36.66 -3.33 8.57
N ILE A 137 35.82 -3.59 9.58
CA ILE A 137 35.31 -2.58 10.51
C ILE A 137 35.62 -2.97 11.95
N ASP A 138 35.68 -1.97 12.81
CA ASP A 138 35.84 -2.09 14.25
C ASP A 138 34.61 -1.57 15.02
N GLU A 139 34.64 -1.71 16.35
CA GLU A 139 33.61 -1.24 17.26
C GLU A 139 33.35 0.29 17.20
N TYR A 140 34.20 1.08 16.56
CA TYR A 140 34.02 2.53 16.39
C TYR A 140 33.52 2.90 15.00
N SER A 141 33.21 1.91 14.17
CA SER A 141 32.73 2.15 12.81
C SER A 141 31.31 2.71 12.83
N PHE A 142 31.12 3.80 12.10
CA PHE A 142 29.85 4.51 11.98
C PHE A 142 28.82 3.67 11.22
N LEU A 143 27.63 3.50 11.79
CA LEU A 143 26.52 2.80 11.14
C LEU A 143 25.42 3.76 10.66
N ASP A 144 24.97 4.68 11.52
CA ASP A 144 23.89 5.61 11.21
C ASP A 144 23.82 6.75 12.25
N THR A 145 22.88 7.67 12.11
CA THR A 145 22.59 8.78 13.05
C THR A 145 21.12 8.81 13.45
N PHE A 146 20.86 9.19 14.69
CA PHE A 146 19.52 9.19 15.27
C PHE A 146 19.19 10.53 15.92
N PRO A 147 17.95 11.02 15.77
CA PRO A 147 17.49 12.14 16.56
C PRO A 147 17.66 11.82 18.05
N ALA A 148 18.21 12.77 18.79
CA ALA A 148 18.39 12.63 20.22
C ALA A 148 18.13 13.97 20.92
N PHE A 149 18.10 13.96 22.24
CA PHE A 149 18.14 15.18 23.03
C PHE A 149 18.89 14.96 24.35
N TYR A 150 19.26 16.05 25.00
CA TYR A 150 19.79 16.06 26.37
C TYR A 150 19.25 17.27 27.12
N PHE A 151 19.48 17.31 28.44
CA PHE A 151 19.08 18.43 29.27
C PHE A 151 20.29 19.32 29.60
N LYS A 152 20.20 20.63 29.31
CA LYS A 152 21.24 21.62 29.70
C LYS A 152 21.02 22.21 31.10
N LYS A 153 19.76 22.43 31.46
CA LYS A 153 19.33 22.99 32.75
C LYS A 153 18.19 22.12 33.26
N TYR A 154 18.49 21.30 34.27
CA TYR A 154 17.54 20.34 34.80
C TYR A 154 17.66 20.16 36.30
N SER A 155 16.54 19.81 36.91
CA SER A 155 16.50 19.16 38.21
C SER A 155 16.70 17.65 38.02
N TYR A 156 17.39 17.04 38.98
CA TYR A 156 17.72 15.63 38.96
C TYR A 156 17.32 14.97 40.26
N TYR A 157 16.72 13.79 40.16
CA TYR A 157 16.42 12.95 41.30
C TYR A 157 16.77 11.50 40.98
N LYS A 158 17.40 10.81 41.93
CA LYS A 158 17.76 9.40 41.83
C LYS A 158 16.98 8.63 42.87
N THR A 159 16.20 7.64 42.44
CA THR A 159 15.36 6.84 43.34
C THR A 159 16.18 5.85 44.17
N ALA A 160 15.55 5.30 45.22
CA ALA A 160 16.01 4.06 45.83
C ALA A 160 16.06 2.89 44.82
N PRO A 161 16.88 1.85 45.04
CA PRO A 161 17.12 0.81 44.04
C PRO A 161 16.05 -0.28 43.96
N LYS A 162 15.11 -0.40 44.90
CA LYS A 162 14.15 -1.53 44.95
C LYS A 162 12.70 -1.09 45.14
N GLY A 163 11.78 -1.91 44.64
CA GLY A 163 10.34 -1.82 44.90
C GLY A 163 9.64 -0.65 44.23
N ARG A 164 8.52 -0.23 44.83
CA ARG A 164 7.75 0.97 44.47
C ARG A 164 8.45 2.19 45.06
N ARG A 165 9.14 2.96 44.23
CA ARG A 165 10.09 3.99 44.66
C ARG A 165 9.43 5.36 44.64
N ALA A 166 9.32 6.00 45.79
CA ALA A 166 8.82 7.37 45.87
C ALA A 166 9.79 8.35 45.21
N PHE A 167 9.25 9.35 44.53
CA PHE A 167 10.03 10.47 44.00
C PHE A 167 9.34 11.80 44.25
N LYS A 168 10.18 12.84 44.38
CA LYS A 168 9.76 14.23 44.43
C LYS A 168 10.76 15.06 43.65
N ILE A 169 10.29 15.78 42.63
CA ILE A 169 11.13 16.63 41.79
C ILE A 169 10.42 17.96 41.53
N SER A 170 11.19 19.05 41.57
CA SER A 170 10.67 20.39 41.33
C SER A 170 11.61 21.18 40.43
N GLY A 171 11.08 22.07 39.60
CA GLY A 171 11.88 22.86 38.67
C GLY A 171 11.05 23.89 37.90
N LYS A 172 11.73 24.81 37.21
CA LYS A 172 11.09 25.77 36.32
C LYS A 172 10.66 25.09 35.02
N VAL A 173 9.47 25.42 34.54
CA VAL A 173 8.87 24.86 33.32
C VAL A 173 8.77 25.92 32.25
N THR A 174 9.27 25.60 31.07
CA THR A 174 9.08 26.35 29.83
C THR A 174 8.38 25.49 28.78
N GLN A 175 8.10 26.04 27.60
CA GLN A 175 7.49 25.31 26.49
C GLN A 175 8.32 24.09 26.02
N LYS A 176 9.61 24.03 26.37
CA LYS A 176 10.55 22.95 25.98
C LYS A 176 10.85 21.97 27.13
N THR A 177 10.19 22.12 28.27
CA THR A 177 10.46 21.29 29.43
C THR A 177 9.88 19.89 29.26
N LEU A 178 10.71 18.87 29.50
CA LEU A 178 10.30 17.48 29.58
C LEU A 178 10.52 16.95 30.99
N LEU A 179 9.73 15.94 31.36
CA LEU A 179 9.97 15.06 32.50
C LEU A 179 10.32 13.69 31.94
N ALA A 180 11.49 13.15 32.29
CA ALA A 180 11.95 11.87 31.78
C ALA A 180 12.40 10.93 32.89
N PHE A 181 12.07 9.65 32.75
CA PHE A 181 12.42 8.56 33.67
C PHE A 181 13.25 7.50 32.93
N GLY A 182 14.32 7.05 33.56
CA GLY A 182 15.12 5.93 33.03
C GLY A 182 16.45 5.73 33.74
N ALA A 183 17.40 5.14 33.05
CA ALA A 183 18.75 4.89 33.52
C ALA A 183 19.78 5.33 32.46
N ARG A 184 21.07 5.30 32.81
CA ARG A 184 22.15 5.68 31.88
C ARG A 184 22.07 4.82 30.61
N GLY A 185 21.83 5.46 29.46
CA GLY A 185 21.72 4.81 28.15
C GLY A 185 20.39 4.12 27.85
N CYS A 186 19.37 4.27 28.72
CA CYS A 186 18.08 3.62 28.51
C CYS A 186 16.94 4.37 29.22
N TYR A 187 16.17 5.13 28.46
CA TYR A 187 15.01 5.89 28.95
C TYR A 187 13.73 5.31 28.38
N SER A 188 12.73 5.12 29.23
CA SER A 188 11.51 4.39 28.87
C SER A 188 10.25 5.24 28.94
N GLU A 189 10.22 6.29 29.77
CA GLU A 189 9.03 7.14 29.93
C GLU A 189 9.41 8.62 29.87
N ILE A 190 8.79 9.37 28.95
CA ILE A 190 9.03 10.80 28.72
C ILE A 190 7.67 11.51 28.61
N PHE A 191 7.49 12.56 29.40
CA PHE A 191 6.29 13.40 29.43
C PHE A 191 6.63 14.82 28.96
N ASP A 192 5.88 15.32 27.98
CA ASP A 192 6.03 16.68 27.43
C ASP A 192 5.28 17.71 28.30
N ILE A 193 5.83 17.94 29.51
CA ILE A 193 5.25 18.84 30.53
C ILE A 193 5.07 20.26 30.00
N GLY A 194 6.04 20.76 29.23
CA GLY A 194 5.98 22.07 28.61
C GLY A 194 4.79 22.21 27.69
N SER A 195 4.54 21.22 26.82
CA SER A 195 3.37 21.24 25.95
C SER A 195 2.07 21.04 26.72
N MET A 196 2.04 20.21 27.77
CA MET A 196 0.85 20.05 28.60
C MET A 196 0.38 21.37 29.25
N ILE A 197 1.32 22.23 29.64
CA ILE A 197 1.00 23.52 30.28
C ILE A 197 0.77 24.64 29.25
N TYR A 198 1.64 24.75 28.23
CA TYR A 198 1.66 25.90 27.34
C TYR A 198 1.06 25.65 25.94
N ASN A 199 0.81 24.39 25.57
CA ASN A 199 0.19 24.03 24.29
C ASN A 199 -0.66 22.73 24.42
N PRO A 200 -1.74 22.76 25.23
CA PRO A 200 -2.50 21.56 25.57
C PRO A 200 -3.13 20.87 24.35
N HIS A 201 -3.35 21.61 23.26
CA HIS A 201 -3.90 21.08 22.01
C HIS A 201 -2.92 20.19 21.23
N LYS A 202 -1.59 20.34 21.42
CA LYS A 202 -0.57 19.52 20.75
C LYS A 202 -0.70 18.03 21.08
N ASN A 203 -1.24 17.69 22.25
CA ASN A 203 -1.36 16.33 22.76
C ASN A 203 -2.77 15.74 22.63
N GLN A 204 -3.68 16.38 21.89
CA GLN A 204 -4.96 15.75 21.53
C GLN A 204 -4.68 14.51 20.68
N ARG A 205 -4.83 13.33 21.30
CA ARG A 205 -4.52 12.04 20.68
C ARG A 205 -5.29 11.90 19.37
N LYS A 206 -4.58 11.70 18.25
CA LYS A 206 -5.11 10.85 17.18
C LYS A 206 -5.16 9.43 17.74
N GLU A 207 -6.29 8.75 17.59
CA GLU A 207 -6.48 7.38 18.09
C GLU A 207 -5.32 6.48 17.62
N ASN A 208 -4.55 5.98 18.58
CA ASN A 208 -3.44 5.08 18.29
C ASN A 208 -3.99 3.68 17.99
N THR A 209 -3.66 3.19 16.80
CA THR A 209 -3.82 1.78 16.39
C THR A 209 -3.16 0.86 17.42
N LYS A 210 -3.86 -0.20 17.84
CA LYS A 210 -3.35 -1.20 18.80
C LYS A 210 -2.00 -1.74 18.33
N ARG A 211 -0.96 -1.57 19.16
CA ARG A 211 0.36 -2.21 18.99
C ARG A 211 0.19 -3.72 19.18
N GLN A 212 0.46 -4.50 18.13
CA GLN A 212 0.54 -5.96 18.23
C GLN A 212 1.72 -6.37 19.11
N GLU A 213 1.49 -7.36 19.97
CA GLU A 213 2.51 -7.96 20.84
C GLU A 213 3.65 -8.55 20.00
N GLY A 214 4.89 -8.20 20.37
CA GLY A 214 6.09 -8.65 19.69
C GLY A 214 6.33 -10.14 19.89
N THR A 215 5.87 -10.94 18.95
CA THR A 215 6.42 -12.29 18.73
C THR A 215 7.81 -12.14 18.13
N TYR A 216 8.76 -12.95 18.60
CA TYR A 216 10.12 -12.98 18.05
C TYR A 216 10.06 -13.15 16.53
N LYS A 217 10.55 -12.15 15.78
CA LYS A 217 10.62 -12.23 14.33
C LYS A 217 11.92 -12.91 13.94
N THR A 218 11.84 -14.16 13.48
CA THR A 218 12.98 -14.85 12.86
C THR A 218 13.43 -14.04 11.65
N LEU A 219 14.71 -13.65 11.59
CA LEU A 219 15.25 -12.84 10.48
C LEU A 219 15.99 -13.69 9.44
N MET A 220 16.44 -14.89 9.81
CA MET A 220 17.11 -15.84 8.92
C MET A 220 16.69 -17.28 9.22
N ILE A 221 16.55 -18.09 8.17
CA ILE A 221 16.38 -19.55 8.24
C ILE A 221 17.39 -20.16 7.28
N ASN A 222 18.16 -21.16 7.71
CA ASN A 222 19.12 -21.90 6.87
C ASN A 222 20.10 -20.99 6.09
N ASN A 223 20.70 -20.00 6.76
CA ASN A 223 21.64 -19.04 6.17
C ASN A 223 21.08 -18.17 5.03
N LYS A 224 19.75 -18.05 4.92
CA LYS A 224 19.09 -17.08 4.05
C LYS A 224 18.22 -16.14 4.89
N LEU A 225 18.24 -14.86 4.55
CA LEU A 225 17.31 -13.88 5.12
C LEU A 225 15.87 -14.33 4.86
N ILE A 226 14.98 -14.21 5.83
CA ILE A 226 13.54 -14.40 5.58
C ILE A 226 13.09 -13.46 4.48
N ALA A 227 13.61 -12.23 4.42
CA ALA A 227 13.36 -11.31 3.32
C ALA A 227 13.84 -11.86 1.96
N ASP A 228 14.97 -12.58 1.91
CA ASP A 228 15.44 -13.23 0.67
C ASP A 228 14.63 -14.48 0.35
N ILE A 229 14.17 -15.24 1.34
CA ILE A 229 13.25 -16.38 1.15
C ILE A 229 11.88 -15.87 0.66
N GLU A 230 11.39 -14.76 1.20
CA GLU A 230 10.17 -14.08 0.77
C GLU A 230 10.35 -13.48 -0.63
N LYS A 231 11.53 -12.92 -0.94
CA LYS A 231 11.90 -12.45 -2.27
C LYS A 231 12.04 -13.59 -3.26
N GLU A 232 12.59 -14.74 -2.86
CA GLU A 232 12.65 -15.98 -3.65
C GLU A 232 11.25 -16.58 -3.83
N LYS A 233 10.37 -16.51 -2.83
CA LYS A 233 8.95 -16.89 -2.95
C LYS A 233 8.19 -15.94 -3.88
N ALA A 234 8.47 -14.64 -3.83
CA ALA A 234 7.93 -13.63 -4.72
C ALA A 234 8.52 -13.73 -6.15
N GLN A 235 9.77 -14.19 -6.29
CA GLN A 235 10.40 -14.52 -7.57
C GLN A 235 9.91 -15.86 -8.13
N LYS A 236 9.40 -16.76 -7.28
CA LYS A 236 8.70 -17.99 -7.67
C LYS A 236 7.22 -17.80 -8.01
N GLN A 237 6.66 -16.60 -7.81
CA GLN A 237 5.38 -16.28 -8.43
C GLN A 237 5.63 -16.21 -9.95
N GLU A 238 5.00 -17.13 -10.67
CA GLU A 238 4.98 -17.13 -12.13
C GLU A 238 4.64 -15.72 -12.61
N ILE A 239 5.55 -15.11 -13.38
CA ILE A 239 5.30 -13.80 -13.96
C ILE A 239 4.22 -13.99 -15.02
N THR A 240 3.00 -13.59 -14.68
CA THR A 240 1.86 -13.64 -15.59
C THR A 240 1.70 -12.31 -16.32
N TYR A 241 0.85 -12.30 -17.34
CA TYR A 241 0.40 -11.09 -18.02
C TYR A 241 0.01 -9.98 -17.02
N TYR A 242 -0.78 -10.37 -16.01
CA TYR A 242 -1.30 -9.46 -15.00
C TYR A 242 -0.23 -8.94 -14.03
N THR A 243 0.88 -9.67 -13.88
CA THR A 243 2.03 -9.20 -13.08
C THR A 243 2.65 -7.97 -13.73
N TYR A 244 2.81 -7.94 -15.05
CA TYR A 244 3.33 -6.77 -15.76
C TYR A 244 2.35 -5.59 -15.73
N THR A 245 1.06 -5.84 -16.01
CA THR A 245 0.07 -4.76 -16.01
C THR A 245 -0.08 -4.14 -14.63
N GLN A 246 -0.10 -4.95 -13.57
CA GLN A 246 -0.18 -4.45 -12.19
C GLN A 246 1.04 -3.59 -11.82
N LYS A 247 2.25 -3.98 -12.23
CA LYS A 247 3.46 -3.17 -12.03
C LYS A 247 3.36 -1.84 -12.78
N ALA A 248 2.95 -1.88 -14.05
CA ALA A 248 2.78 -0.69 -14.87
C ALA A 248 1.74 0.28 -14.27
N GLU A 249 0.58 -0.24 -13.85
CA GLU A 249 -0.47 0.53 -13.17
C GLU A 249 0.03 1.16 -11.87
N ASN A 250 0.80 0.42 -11.06
CA ASN A 250 1.41 0.98 -9.84
C ASN A 250 2.39 2.12 -10.15
N TYR A 251 3.16 2.01 -11.23
CA TYR A 251 4.00 3.12 -11.70
C TYR A 251 3.18 4.30 -12.22
N ILE A 252 2.04 4.07 -12.89
CA ILE A 252 1.10 5.12 -13.30
C ILE A 252 0.57 5.88 -12.07
N LEU A 253 0.16 5.17 -11.01
CA LEU A 253 -0.26 5.78 -9.75
C LEU A 253 0.85 6.64 -9.13
N GLY A 254 2.11 6.20 -9.24
CA GLY A 254 3.29 6.95 -8.83
C GLY A 254 3.74 8.04 -9.80
N ARG A 255 3.03 8.27 -10.90
CA ARG A 255 3.40 9.18 -12.01
C ARG A 255 4.78 8.87 -12.65
N GLN A 256 5.24 7.62 -12.55
CA GLN A 256 6.50 7.14 -13.11
C GLN A 256 6.28 6.55 -14.51
N TYR A 257 5.84 7.38 -15.46
CA TYR A 257 5.37 6.93 -16.80
C TYR A 257 6.45 6.21 -17.63
N ALA A 258 7.73 6.58 -17.47
CA ALA A 258 8.82 5.91 -18.17
C ALA A 258 8.96 4.44 -17.72
N LYS A 259 8.88 4.17 -16.41
CA LYS A 259 8.90 2.80 -15.88
C LYS A 259 7.65 2.02 -16.21
N ALA A 260 6.48 2.68 -16.19
CA ALA A 260 5.22 2.05 -16.63
C ALA A 260 5.31 1.58 -18.09
N LYS A 261 5.87 2.42 -18.98
CA LYS A 261 6.15 2.08 -20.37
C LYS A 261 7.10 0.88 -20.49
N GLU A 262 8.17 0.82 -19.70
CA GLU A 262 9.10 -0.31 -19.69
C GLU A 262 8.41 -1.64 -19.34
N GLU A 263 7.54 -1.65 -18.33
CA GLU A 263 6.77 -2.85 -17.97
C GLU A 263 5.79 -3.26 -19.09
N TYR A 264 5.14 -2.31 -19.77
CA TYR A 264 4.33 -2.63 -20.95
C TYR A 264 5.16 -3.15 -22.12
N ASN A 265 6.37 -2.63 -22.34
CA ASN A 265 7.28 -3.15 -23.37
C ASN A 265 7.68 -4.61 -23.06
N LEU A 266 7.99 -4.92 -21.81
CA LEU A 266 8.24 -6.30 -21.37
C LEU A 266 7.01 -7.17 -21.59
N LEU A 267 5.81 -6.68 -21.24
CA LEU A 267 4.56 -7.40 -21.51
C LEU A 267 4.44 -7.76 -23.00
N SER A 268 4.66 -6.80 -23.88
CA SER A 268 4.58 -7.01 -25.33
C SER A 268 5.64 -7.97 -25.89
N GLN A 269 6.79 -8.14 -25.23
CA GLN A 269 7.81 -9.07 -25.66
C GLN A 269 7.46 -10.51 -25.28
N ASN A 270 6.75 -10.68 -24.16
CA ASN A 270 6.41 -11.99 -23.61
C ASN A 270 5.05 -12.52 -24.07
N TYR A 271 4.13 -11.64 -24.51
CA TYR A 271 2.78 -12.03 -24.91
C TYR A 271 2.47 -11.56 -26.34
N PRO A 272 2.09 -12.48 -27.25
CA PRO A 272 1.76 -12.13 -28.64
C PRO A 272 0.43 -11.37 -28.74
N THR A 273 -0.51 -11.68 -27.85
CA THR A 273 -1.83 -11.05 -27.79
C THR A 273 -1.90 -10.16 -26.55
N LEU A 274 -2.37 -8.92 -26.72
CA LEU A 274 -2.50 -7.91 -25.66
C LEU A 274 -3.91 -7.35 -25.68
N PHE A 275 -4.51 -7.02 -24.53
CA PHE A 275 -5.81 -6.36 -24.50
C PHE A 275 -5.70 -4.88 -24.90
N ALA A 276 -6.71 -4.35 -25.60
CA ALA A 276 -6.70 -2.98 -26.12
C ALA A 276 -6.48 -1.94 -25.03
N ARG A 277 -7.00 -2.17 -23.81
CA ARG A 277 -6.78 -1.26 -22.67
C ARG A 277 -5.31 -1.14 -22.25
N ASP A 278 -4.53 -2.23 -22.34
CA ASP A 278 -3.13 -2.23 -21.93
C ASP A 278 -2.30 -1.53 -23.00
N ILE A 279 -2.63 -1.75 -24.28
CA ILE A 279 -2.08 -1.00 -25.41
C ILE A 279 -2.39 0.50 -25.26
N HIS A 280 -3.64 0.85 -24.92
CA HIS A 280 -4.11 2.23 -24.69
C HIS A 280 -3.31 2.92 -23.58
N ASN A 281 -3.04 2.22 -22.48
CA ASN A 281 -2.21 2.73 -21.38
C ASN A 281 -0.75 2.88 -21.79
N ALA A 282 -0.21 1.91 -22.53
CA ALA A 282 1.17 1.92 -23.00
C ALA A 282 1.46 3.13 -23.91
N VAL A 283 0.57 3.43 -24.86
CA VAL A 283 0.69 4.63 -25.71
C VAL A 283 0.72 5.90 -24.86
N ARG A 284 -0.18 6.03 -23.88
CA ARG A 284 -0.24 7.21 -22.99
C ARG A 284 1.02 7.34 -22.14
N CYS A 285 1.53 6.24 -21.59
CA CYS A 285 2.79 6.22 -20.85
C CYS A 285 3.96 6.67 -21.72
N ALA A 286 4.03 6.22 -22.98
CA ALA A 286 5.05 6.63 -23.93
C ALA A 286 4.98 8.14 -24.24
N ILE A 287 3.78 8.67 -24.49
CA ILE A 287 3.58 10.11 -24.73
C ILE A 287 3.98 10.94 -23.50
N LEU A 288 3.53 10.55 -22.31
CA LEU A 288 3.81 11.29 -21.07
C LEU A 288 5.30 11.20 -20.66
N SER A 289 6.01 10.18 -21.10
CA SER A 289 7.47 10.07 -20.97
C SER A 289 8.25 10.67 -22.16
N ARG A 290 7.55 11.32 -23.10
CA ARG A 290 8.11 11.96 -24.31
C ARG A 290 8.84 11.01 -25.27
N ASP A 291 8.51 9.73 -25.22
CA ASP A 291 9.03 8.71 -26.13
C ASP A 291 8.06 8.51 -27.30
N PHE A 292 8.08 9.44 -28.25
CA PHE A 292 7.13 9.43 -29.38
C PHE A 292 7.35 8.26 -30.33
N LYS A 293 8.58 7.74 -30.44
CA LYS A 293 8.87 6.56 -31.25
C LYS A 293 8.11 5.35 -30.73
N THR A 294 8.27 5.05 -29.44
CA THR A 294 7.51 3.97 -28.80
C THR A 294 6.01 4.26 -28.80
N ALA A 295 5.59 5.52 -28.69
CA ALA A 295 4.17 5.87 -28.81
C ALA A 295 3.58 5.51 -30.19
N PHE A 296 4.30 5.76 -31.29
CA PHE A 296 3.87 5.36 -32.63
C PHE A 296 3.82 3.82 -32.77
N GLU A 297 4.83 3.11 -32.29
CA GLU A 297 4.88 1.64 -32.31
C GLU A 297 3.67 1.02 -31.58
N TRP A 298 3.37 1.50 -30.37
CA TRP A 298 2.19 1.05 -29.63
C TRP A 298 0.88 1.48 -30.27
N SER A 299 0.86 2.64 -30.92
CA SER A 299 -0.32 3.11 -31.65
C SER A 299 -0.65 2.18 -32.80
N GLU A 300 0.35 1.70 -33.56
CA GLU A 300 0.11 0.69 -34.62
C GLU A 300 -0.55 -0.59 -34.09
N LYS A 301 -0.29 -0.97 -32.82
CA LYS A 301 -1.00 -2.08 -32.18
C LYS A 301 -2.45 -1.77 -31.85
N LEU A 302 -2.81 -0.51 -31.56
CA LEU A 302 -4.23 -0.10 -31.46
C LEU A 302 -4.95 -0.22 -32.81
N ALA A 303 -4.27 0.04 -33.93
CA ALA A 303 -4.86 -0.15 -35.25
C ALA A 303 -5.20 -1.63 -35.51
N LEU A 304 -4.41 -2.58 -34.99
CA LEU A 304 -4.70 -4.01 -35.08
C LEU A 304 -5.98 -4.39 -34.30
N LYS A 305 -6.32 -3.63 -33.26
CA LYS A 305 -7.62 -3.72 -32.55
C LYS A 305 -8.77 -3.01 -33.27
N GLY A 306 -8.48 -2.45 -34.44
CA GLY A 306 -9.35 -1.66 -35.32
C GLY A 306 -9.90 -0.38 -34.70
N ILE A 307 -9.11 0.23 -33.82
CA ILE A 307 -9.35 1.60 -33.37
C ILE A 307 -9.06 2.53 -34.56
N ASN A 308 -9.98 3.44 -34.86
CA ASN A 308 -9.86 4.34 -36.00
C ASN A 308 -9.02 5.57 -35.66
N LEU A 309 -8.46 6.23 -36.69
CA LEU A 309 -7.62 7.41 -36.54
C LEU A 309 -8.24 8.58 -35.73
N PRO A 310 -9.57 8.83 -35.75
CA PRO A 310 -10.20 9.84 -34.89
C PRO A 310 -9.93 9.69 -33.39
N TYR A 311 -9.54 8.51 -32.91
CA TYR A 311 -9.09 8.27 -31.55
C TYR A 311 -7.97 9.20 -31.07
N PHE A 312 -7.08 9.61 -31.99
CA PHE A 312 -5.99 10.52 -31.69
C PHE A 312 -6.42 12.00 -31.61
N ASN A 313 -7.72 12.30 -31.70
CA ASN A 313 -8.22 13.66 -31.50
C ASN A 313 -8.24 14.08 -30.03
N SER A 314 -8.10 13.15 -29.08
CA SER A 314 -8.04 13.51 -27.66
C SER A 314 -6.78 14.31 -27.32
N LYS A 315 -6.90 15.17 -26.29
CA LYS A 315 -5.91 16.22 -25.97
C LYS A 315 -4.50 15.68 -25.71
N ILE A 316 -4.39 14.49 -25.12
CA ILE A 316 -3.10 13.86 -24.79
C ILE A 316 -2.24 13.60 -26.05
N PHE A 317 -2.87 13.39 -27.21
CA PHE A 317 -2.18 13.11 -28.47
C PHE A 317 -1.72 14.36 -29.24
N ASN A 318 -1.99 15.57 -28.73
CA ASN A 318 -1.59 16.81 -29.41
C ASN A 318 -0.08 16.88 -29.71
N GLY A 319 0.76 16.37 -28.80
CA GLY A 319 2.20 16.28 -29.03
C GLY A 319 2.56 15.31 -30.15
N LEU A 320 1.90 14.15 -30.19
CA LEU A 320 2.09 13.13 -31.21
C LEU A 320 1.67 13.63 -32.61
N ARG A 321 0.54 14.34 -32.70
CA ARG A 321 0.04 14.91 -33.97
C ARG A 321 0.89 16.03 -34.55
N LYS A 322 1.64 16.75 -33.71
CA LYS A 322 2.58 17.80 -34.13
C LYS A 322 3.96 17.25 -34.53
N ASN A 323 4.22 15.98 -34.28
CA ASN A 323 5.48 15.35 -34.64
C ASN A 323 5.59 15.21 -36.19
N PRO A 324 6.75 15.49 -36.80
CA PRO A 324 6.94 15.34 -38.25
C PRO A 324 6.59 13.96 -38.81
N GLU A 325 6.77 12.90 -38.02
CA GLU A 325 6.45 11.52 -38.43
C GLU A 325 4.94 11.25 -38.52
N TRP A 326 4.08 12.12 -37.97
CA TRP A 326 2.62 11.94 -37.94
C TRP A 326 2.01 11.70 -39.32
N LYS A 327 2.49 12.41 -40.35
CA LYS A 327 1.95 12.26 -41.71
C LYS A 327 2.17 10.84 -42.26
N ASN A 328 3.35 10.28 -42.05
CA ASN A 328 3.67 8.92 -42.49
C ASN A 328 2.94 7.89 -41.62
N PHE A 329 2.92 8.13 -40.30
CA PHE A 329 2.21 7.29 -39.35
C PHE A 329 0.72 7.20 -39.67
N SER A 330 0.02 8.32 -39.87
CA SER A 330 -1.45 8.33 -40.08
C SER A 330 -1.88 7.54 -41.32
N SER A 331 -1.15 7.67 -42.44
CA SER A 331 -1.39 6.87 -43.65
C SER A 331 -1.15 5.37 -43.41
N LYS A 332 -0.05 5.03 -42.73
CA LYS A 332 0.28 3.63 -42.38
C LYS A 332 -0.76 3.05 -41.42
N TYR A 333 -1.17 3.81 -40.41
CA TYR A 333 -2.15 3.43 -39.40
C TYR A 333 -3.50 3.10 -40.03
N ASP A 334 -4.01 3.94 -40.93
CA ASP A 334 -5.28 3.70 -41.63
C ASP A 334 -5.23 2.40 -42.46
N SER A 335 -4.10 2.14 -43.13
CA SER A 335 -3.90 0.88 -43.86
C SER A 335 -3.88 -0.34 -42.94
N ILE A 336 -3.24 -0.26 -41.76
CA ILE A 336 -3.23 -1.35 -40.77
C ILE A 336 -4.65 -1.59 -40.26
N CYS A 337 -5.37 -0.52 -39.92
CA CYS A 337 -6.72 -0.58 -39.37
C CYS A 337 -7.69 -1.23 -40.36
N LYS A 338 -7.71 -0.79 -41.63
CA LYS A 338 -8.55 -1.40 -42.68
C LYS A 338 -8.26 -2.89 -42.88
N LYS A 339 -6.98 -3.29 -42.84
CA LYS A 339 -6.57 -4.70 -42.95
C LYS A 339 -6.99 -5.53 -41.73
N ALA A 340 -7.03 -4.94 -40.54
CA ALA A 340 -7.54 -5.60 -39.35
C ALA A 340 -9.06 -5.78 -39.45
N GLN A 341 -9.77 -4.72 -39.81
CA GLN A 341 -11.23 -4.69 -39.95
C GLN A 341 -11.76 -5.68 -40.99
N SER A 342 -11.01 -5.93 -42.07
CA SER A 342 -11.41 -6.91 -43.10
C SER A 342 -11.45 -8.36 -42.61
N LYS A 343 -10.89 -8.65 -41.43
CA LYS A 343 -10.91 -9.98 -40.80
C LYS A 343 -12.03 -10.15 -39.79
N TRP A 344 -12.77 -9.08 -39.50
CA TRP A 344 -13.78 -9.11 -38.45
C TRP A 344 -15.02 -9.91 -38.85
N ASN A 345 -15.58 -10.61 -37.88
CA ASN A 345 -16.86 -11.26 -38.02
C ASN A 345 -18.00 -10.25 -37.73
N LEU A 346 -18.37 -9.50 -38.76
CA LEU A 346 -19.43 -8.48 -38.66
C LEU A 346 -20.80 -9.10 -38.36
N ASN A 347 -21.02 -10.35 -38.78
CA ASN A 347 -22.25 -11.06 -38.49
C ASN A 347 -22.36 -11.40 -36.99
N LEU A 348 -21.29 -11.94 -36.39
CA LEU A 348 -21.21 -12.17 -34.94
C LEU A 348 -21.47 -10.87 -34.15
N LYS A 349 -20.85 -9.76 -34.56
CA LYS A 349 -21.05 -8.47 -33.92
C LYS A 349 -22.52 -8.00 -33.97
N LYS A 350 -23.18 -8.21 -35.11
CA LYS A 350 -24.60 -7.91 -35.28
C LYS A 350 -25.47 -8.80 -34.40
N GLU A 351 -25.27 -10.11 -34.42
CA GLU A 351 -26.03 -11.07 -33.60
C GLU A 351 -25.89 -10.77 -32.10
N LEU A 352 -24.70 -10.37 -31.62
CA LEU A 352 -24.51 -9.92 -30.24
C LEU A 352 -25.29 -8.64 -29.92
N THR A 353 -25.32 -7.69 -30.86
CA THR A 353 -26.09 -6.44 -30.70
C THR A 353 -27.59 -6.75 -30.61
N ASP A 354 -28.08 -7.64 -31.46
CA ASP A 354 -29.48 -8.08 -31.45
C ASP A 354 -29.84 -8.79 -30.13
N LEU A 355 -28.95 -9.62 -29.60
CA LEU A 355 -29.13 -10.27 -28.28
C LEU A 355 -29.16 -9.26 -27.13
N VAL A 356 -28.28 -8.25 -27.15
CA VAL A 356 -28.30 -7.17 -26.15
C VAL A 356 -29.63 -6.41 -26.23
N ASN A 357 -30.10 -6.08 -27.43
CA ASN A 357 -31.39 -5.38 -27.59
C ASN A 357 -32.57 -6.21 -27.07
N GLU A 358 -32.56 -7.53 -27.30
CA GLU A 358 -33.56 -8.45 -26.77
C GLU A 358 -33.55 -8.49 -25.23
N ASP A 359 -32.38 -8.58 -24.61
CA ASP A 359 -32.20 -8.54 -23.15
C ASP A 359 -32.65 -7.20 -22.56
N GLN A 360 -32.19 -6.09 -23.13
CA GLN A 360 -32.46 -4.75 -22.64
C GLN A 360 -33.92 -4.30 -22.86
N THR A 361 -34.70 -5.00 -23.69
CA THR A 361 -36.15 -4.76 -23.82
C THR A 361 -36.88 -4.98 -22.49
N ASP A 362 -36.44 -5.97 -21.70
CA ASP A 362 -37.04 -6.27 -20.39
C ASP A 362 -36.24 -5.72 -19.21
N TYR A 363 -34.92 -5.56 -19.35
CA TYR A 363 -34.02 -5.05 -18.31
C TYR A 363 -33.90 -3.52 -18.28
N GLY A 364 -34.23 -2.82 -19.36
CA GLY A 364 -34.08 -1.37 -19.48
C GLY A 364 -34.82 -0.63 -18.37
N LEU A 365 -34.19 0.41 -17.79
CA LEU A 365 -34.71 1.12 -16.61
C LEU A 365 -36.15 1.62 -16.78
N GLU A 366 -36.51 2.09 -17.97
CA GLU A 366 -37.86 2.58 -18.29
C GLU A 366 -38.90 1.47 -18.44
N ASN A 367 -38.46 0.26 -18.80
CA ASN A 367 -39.34 -0.87 -19.17
C ASN A 367 -39.18 -2.09 -18.24
N ARG A 368 -38.47 -1.92 -17.12
CA ARG A 368 -38.01 -3.02 -16.28
C ARG A 368 -39.17 -3.92 -15.85
N LYS A 369 -39.12 -5.17 -16.29
CA LYS A 369 -40.17 -6.17 -15.99
C LYS A 369 -40.02 -6.75 -14.59
N SER A 370 -41.02 -7.55 -14.20
CA SER A 370 -41.02 -8.26 -12.93
C SER A 370 -39.88 -9.30 -12.86
N PRO A 371 -39.39 -9.65 -11.67
CA PRO A 371 -38.27 -10.58 -11.51
C PRO A 371 -38.45 -11.92 -12.24
N LYS A 372 -39.68 -12.44 -12.29
CA LYS A 372 -40.00 -13.67 -13.02
C LYS A 372 -39.72 -13.54 -14.53
N VAL A 373 -40.14 -12.44 -15.15
CA VAL A 373 -39.92 -12.19 -16.57
C VAL A 373 -38.44 -11.96 -16.86
N LEU A 374 -37.73 -11.25 -15.97
CA LEU A 374 -36.28 -11.06 -16.10
C LEU A 374 -35.51 -12.39 -16.07
N TYR A 375 -35.93 -13.33 -15.22
CA TYR A 375 -35.37 -14.67 -15.17
C TYR A 375 -35.65 -15.44 -16.47
N GLU A 376 -36.90 -15.47 -16.94
CA GLU A 376 -37.29 -16.13 -18.20
C GLU A 376 -36.54 -15.57 -19.42
N THR A 377 -36.38 -14.24 -19.48
CA THR A 377 -35.59 -13.57 -20.52
C THR A 377 -34.11 -13.92 -20.41
N THR A 378 -33.55 -13.95 -19.20
CA THR A 378 -32.16 -14.38 -18.98
C THR A 378 -31.93 -15.82 -19.43
N GLU A 379 -32.82 -16.75 -19.11
CA GLU A 379 -32.70 -18.16 -19.50
C GLU A 379 -32.64 -18.30 -21.03
N LYS A 380 -33.56 -17.63 -21.73
CA LYS A 380 -33.65 -17.60 -23.19
C LYS A 380 -32.41 -16.96 -23.84
N VAL A 381 -32.03 -15.76 -23.40
CA VAL A 381 -30.90 -15.01 -23.99
C VAL A 381 -29.58 -15.72 -23.72
N THR A 382 -29.41 -16.29 -22.51
CA THR A 382 -28.22 -17.08 -22.18
C THR A 382 -28.11 -18.32 -23.06
N GLY A 383 -29.23 -18.99 -23.36
CA GLY A 383 -29.26 -20.11 -24.29
C GLY A 383 -28.77 -19.71 -25.69
N LYS A 384 -29.29 -18.61 -26.24
CA LYS A 384 -28.86 -18.08 -27.54
C LYS A 384 -27.38 -17.65 -27.53
N LEU A 385 -26.91 -17.03 -26.45
CA LEU A 385 -25.50 -16.67 -26.29
C LEU A 385 -24.61 -17.91 -26.28
N ILE A 386 -24.98 -18.97 -25.55
CA ILE A 386 -24.26 -20.24 -25.53
C ILE A 386 -24.15 -20.83 -26.93
N ASP A 387 -25.25 -20.85 -27.69
CA ASP A 387 -25.25 -21.38 -29.06
C ASP A 387 -24.34 -20.56 -29.98
N LEU A 388 -24.36 -19.23 -29.84
CA LEU A 388 -23.49 -18.32 -30.56
C LEU A 388 -22.01 -18.56 -30.23
N LEU A 389 -21.68 -18.69 -28.94
CA LEU A 389 -20.32 -18.96 -28.48
C LEU A 389 -19.82 -20.35 -28.90
N LYS A 390 -20.68 -21.37 -28.95
CA LYS A 390 -20.32 -22.69 -29.49
C LYS A 390 -20.00 -22.63 -30.98
N LYS A 391 -20.73 -21.82 -31.74
CA LYS A 391 -20.60 -21.69 -33.18
C LYS A 391 -19.38 -20.85 -33.59
N GLU A 392 -19.21 -19.69 -32.98
CA GLU A 392 -18.25 -18.66 -33.43
C GLU A 392 -17.06 -18.47 -32.45
N GLY A 393 -17.12 -19.09 -31.27
CA GLY A 393 -16.19 -18.85 -30.16
C GLY A 393 -16.44 -17.50 -29.47
N TYR A 394 -15.57 -17.13 -28.52
CA TYR A 394 -15.74 -15.86 -27.80
C TYR A 394 -15.48 -14.65 -28.71
N PRO A 395 -16.31 -13.60 -28.63
CA PRO A 395 -16.18 -12.38 -29.43
C PRO A 395 -15.06 -11.48 -28.90
N SER A 396 -13.81 -11.92 -29.08
CA SER A 396 -12.63 -11.16 -28.67
C SER A 396 -12.42 -9.90 -29.51
N GLU A 397 -11.57 -8.99 -29.01
CA GLU A 397 -11.17 -7.78 -29.73
C GLU A 397 -10.53 -8.07 -31.10
N GLU A 398 -9.93 -9.25 -31.27
CA GLU A 398 -9.36 -9.68 -32.55
C GLU A 398 -10.45 -10.09 -33.56
N LYS A 399 -11.60 -10.58 -33.08
CA LYS A 399 -12.72 -11.05 -33.92
C LYS A 399 -13.71 -9.97 -34.27
N ILE A 400 -14.03 -9.07 -33.34
CA ILE A 400 -15.09 -8.06 -33.51
C ILE A 400 -14.63 -6.61 -33.34
N GLY A 401 -13.34 -6.42 -33.05
CA GLY A 401 -12.74 -5.12 -32.77
C GLY A 401 -12.90 -4.65 -31.33
N ALA A 402 -12.03 -3.74 -30.91
CA ALA A 402 -12.20 -3.00 -29.67
C ALA A 402 -13.29 -1.93 -29.82
N HIS A 403 -14.03 -1.65 -28.74
CA HIS A 403 -15.14 -0.70 -28.77
C HIS A 403 -14.68 0.71 -28.37
N VAL A 404 -15.00 1.71 -29.20
CA VAL A 404 -14.68 3.12 -28.94
C VAL A 404 -15.95 3.94 -29.05
N ILE A 405 -16.24 4.74 -28.02
CA ILE A 405 -17.38 5.66 -27.97
C ILE A 405 -16.90 7.08 -28.27
N ARG A 406 -17.71 7.84 -29.03
CA ARG A 406 -17.43 9.24 -29.42
C ARG A 406 -16.04 9.41 -30.02
N ASP A 407 -15.61 8.42 -30.78
CA ASP A 407 -14.31 8.34 -31.46
C ASP A 407 -13.06 8.33 -30.58
N THR A 408 -13.10 8.74 -29.31
CA THR A 408 -11.90 8.95 -28.47
C THR A 408 -11.84 8.09 -27.21
N THR A 409 -12.95 7.50 -26.79
CA THR A 409 -13.03 6.79 -25.51
C THR A 409 -13.05 5.29 -25.72
N LEU A 410 -11.95 4.62 -25.38
CA LEU A 410 -11.87 3.16 -25.41
C LEU A 410 -12.70 2.57 -24.26
N ILE A 411 -13.56 1.62 -24.60
CA ILE A 411 -14.38 0.87 -23.65
C ILE A 411 -13.78 -0.52 -23.49
N SER A 412 -13.30 -0.83 -22.27
CA SER A 412 -12.71 -2.13 -21.94
C SER A 412 -13.75 -3.21 -21.64
N PHE A 413 -15.03 -2.84 -21.55
CA PHE A 413 -16.15 -3.72 -21.24
C PHE A 413 -17.24 -3.52 -22.31
N PRO A 414 -17.21 -4.28 -23.40
CA PRO A 414 -18.22 -4.18 -24.46
C PRO A 414 -19.63 -4.45 -23.94
N ASP A 415 -20.63 -3.82 -24.56
CA ASP A 415 -22.02 -3.86 -24.10
C ASP A 415 -22.58 -5.28 -23.94
N PHE A 416 -22.21 -6.22 -24.81
CA PHE A 416 -22.67 -7.61 -24.73
C PHE A 416 -22.25 -8.34 -23.46
N ASN A 417 -21.26 -7.85 -22.72
CA ASN A 417 -20.90 -8.44 -21.44
C ASN A 417 -22.04 -8.32 -20.40
N ILE A 418 -23.01 -7.42 -20.60
CA ILE A 418 -24.20 -7.33 -19.75
C ILE A 418 -25.00 -8.64 -19.73
N LEU A 419 -25.00 -9.38 -20.86
CA LEU A 419 -25.66 -10.67 -20.98
C LEU A 419 -25.03 -11.69 -20.00
N ILE A 420 -23.70 -11.66 -19.87
CA ILE A 420 -22.94 -12.49 -18.92
C ILE A 420 -23.24 -12.04 -17.48
N THR A 421 -23.29 -10.73 -17.24
CA THR A 421 -23.65 -10.17 -15.92
C THR A 421 -25.02 -10.66 -15.46
N HIS A 422 -26.04 -10.55 -16.32
CA HIS A 422 -27.40 -10.99 -16.00
C HIS A 422 -27.47 -12.50 -15.76
N ALA A 423 -26.78 -13.31 -16.57
CA ALA A 423 -26.69 -14.76 -16.34
C ALA A 423 -26.08 -15.08 -14.96
N LEU A 424 -25.01 -14.40 -14.56
CA LEU A 424 -24.40 -14.60 -13.24
C LEU A 424 -25.32 -14.17 -12.09
N GLN A 425 -26.11 -13.12 -12.28
CA GLN A 425 -27.05 -12.60 -11.29
C GLN A 425 -28.29 -13.50 -11.12
N GLN A 426 -28.90 -13.91 -12.23
CA GLN A 426 -30.15 -14.69 -12.23
C GLN A 426 -29.93 -16.19 -12.06
N LYS A 427 -28.72 -16.69 -12.40
CA LYS A 427 -28.34 -18.11 -12.33
C LYS A 427 -29.31 -19.02 -13.12
N PRO A 428 -29.42 -18.83 -14.44
CA PRO A 428 -30.21 -19.70 -15.30
C PRO A 428 -29.69 -21.14 -15.26
N GLU A 429 -30.52 -22.11 -15.65
CA GLU A 429 -30.17 -23.54 -15.59
C GLU A 429 -28.92 -23.85 -16.44
N ASN A 430 -28.77 -23.16 -17.56
CA ASN A 430 -27.65 -23.31 -18.49
C ASN A 430 -26.36 -22.56 -18.10
N LEU A 431 -26.30 -21.89 -16.93
CA LEU A 431 -25.14 -21.09 -16.51
C LEU A 431 -23.83 -21.91 -16.47
N ALA A 432 -23.89 -23.17 -16.06
CA ALA A 432 -22.71 -24.03 -16.00
C ALA A 432 -22.03 -24.20 -17.38
N ILE A 433 -22.84 -24.30 -18.44
CA ILE A 433 -22.36 -24.42 -19.81
C ILE A 433 -21.70 -23.11 -20.27
N LEU A 434 -22.34 -21.96 -19.95
CA LEU A 434 -21.75 -20.66 -20.23
C LEU A 434 -20.39 -20.50 -19.54
N ASN A 435 -20.29 -20.86 -18.26
CA ASN A 435 -19.04 -20.77 -17.51
C ASN A 435 -17.93 -21.65 -18.11
N GLU A 436 -18.24 -22.87 -18.55
CA GLU A 436 -17.26 -23.73 -19.22
C GLU A 436 -16.71 -23.09 -20.51
N LEU A 437 -17.59 -22.45 -21.30
CA LEU A 437 -17.19 -21.73 -22.51
C LEU A 437 -16.31 -20.52 -22.17
N LEU A 438 -16.68 -19.75 -21.14
CA LEU A 438 -15.90 -18.60 -20.68
C LEU A 438 -14.53 -19.03 -20.13
N ASP A 439 -14.43 -20.13 -19.39
CA ASP A 439 -13.16 -20.66 -18.87
C ASP A 439 -12.19 -21.05 -19.99
N LYS A 440 -12.71 -21.64 -21.07
CA LYS A 440 -11.93 -21.90 -22.29
C LYS A 440 -11.40 -20.59 -22.89
N SER A 441 -12.23 -19.55 -22.95
CA SER A 441 -11.85 -18.23 -23.47
C SER A 441 -10.87 -17.47 -22.58
N ILE A 442 -10.91 -17.68 -21.27
CA ILE A 442 -9.92 -17.15 -20.31
C ILE A 442 -8.55 -17.76 -20.61
N THR A 443 -8.52 -19.09 -20.77
CA THR A 443 -7.29 -19.84 -21.05
C THR A 443 -6.70 -19.45 -22.41
N ALA A 444 -7.56 -19.19 -23.39
CA ALA A 444 -7.18 -18.71 -24.72
C ALA A 444 -6.82 -17.21 -24.78
N PHE A 445 -6.90 -16.49 -23.65
CA PHE A 445 -6.65 -15.04 -23.58
C PHE A 445 -7.60 -14.19 -24.43
N GLU A 446 -8.80 -14.70 -24.69
CA GLU A 446 -9.87 -14.00 -25.41
C GLU A 446 -10.77 -13.18 -24.46
N TYR A 447 -10.87 -13.61 -23.19
CA TYR A 447 -11.70 -13.00 -22.15
C TYR A 447 -10.85 -12.61 -20.93
N ASP A 448 -10.75 -11.31 -20.63
CA ASP A 448 -9.99 -10.81 -19.47
C ASP A 448 -10.79 -10.92 -18.17
N SER A 449 -10.93 -12.14 -17.66
CA SER A 449 -11.76 -12.41 -16.49
C SER A 449 -11.23 -11.80 -15.19
N LYS A 450 -9.91 -11.55 -15.05
CA LYS A 450 -9.35 -11.03 -13.79
C LYS A 450 -9.73 -9.59 -13.52
N ARG A 451 -9.90 -8.80 -14.57
CA ARG A 451 -10.21 -7.37 -14.48
C ARG A 451 -11.53 -7.06 -15.21
N ASN A 452 -12.41 -8.07 -15.30
CA ASN A 452 -13.78 -7.94 -15.75
C ASN A 452 -14.68 -7.71 -14.54
N ILE A 453 -15.64 -6.80 -14.67
CA ILE A 453 -16.63 -6.46 -13.64
C ILE A 453 -17.46 -7.70 -13.26
N ASN A 454 -17.69 -8.62 -14.19
CA ASN A 454 -18.47 -9.84 -14.00
C ASN A 454 -17.88 -10.82 -12.96
N ASN A 455 -16.57 -10.70 -12.68
CA ASN A 455 -15.90 -11.51 -11.66
C ASN A 455 -15.73 -10.79 -10.32
N GLY A 456 -16.25 -9.56 -10.22
CA GLY A 456 -16.32 -8.83 -8.97
C GLY A 456 -17.13 -9.62 -7.96
N LYS A 457 -16.49 -10.03 -6.85
CA LYS A 457 -17.19 -10.42 -5.63
C LYS A 457 -17.80 -9.17 -5.01
N GLU A 458 -18.80 -8.60 -5.67
CA GLU A 458 -19.52 -7.41 -5.19
C GLU A 458 -20.29 -7.73 -3.90
N PHE A 459 -20.53 -9.01 -3.60
CA PHE A 459 -21.04 -9.42 -2.30
C PHE A 459 -19.90 -9.48 -1.27
N GLY A 460 -19.66 -8.35 -0.61
CA GLY A 460 -18.74 -8.24 0.53
C GLY A 460 -17.45 -7.45 0.29
N SER A 461 -17.45 -6.48 -0.63
CA SER A 461 -16.32 -5.55 -0.73
C SER A 461 -16.13 -4.78 0.59
N CYS A 462 -14.87 -4.54 0.93
CA CYS A 462 -14.50 -3.67 2.04
C CYS A 462 -14.73 -2.18 1.75
N PHE A 463 -14.89 -1.81 0.47
CA PHE A 463 -15.03 -0.42 0.05
C PHE A 463 -16.39 -0.17 -0.59
N HIS A 464 -17.04 0.90 -0.14
CA HIS A 464 -18.35 1.30 -0.63
C HIS A 464 -18.31 2.75 -1.08
N ILE A 465 -19.02 3.06 -2.15
CA ILE A 465 -19.27 4.42 -2.60
C ILE A 465 -20.73 4.72 -2.34
N TYR A 466 -20.97 5.74 -1.52
CA TYR A 466 -22.32 6.20 -1.18
C TYR A 466 -22.33 7.73 -1.12
N LYS A 467 -23.32 8.37 -1.76
CA LYS A 467 -23.43 9.84 -1.84
C LYS A 467 -22.13 10.54 -2.28
N GLY A 468 -21.42 9.98 -3.27
CA GLY A 468 -20.17 10.54 -3.78
C GLY A 468 -18.96 10.41 -2.85
N ASN A 469 -19.10 9.71 -1.71
CA ASN A 469 -18.02 9.47 -0.76
C ASN A 469 -17.54 8.02 -0.81
N LEU A 470 -16.23 7.82 -0.63
CA LEU A 470 -15.63 6.51 -0.41
C LEU A 470 -15.64 6.18 1.09
N TYR A 471 -16.21 5.03 1.41
CA TYR A 471 -16.30 4.45 2.73
C TYR A 471 -15.51 3.14 2.80
N GLY A 472 -14.92 2.86 3.95
CA GLY A 472 -14.29 1.58 4.28
C GLY A 472 -15.04 0.89 5.41
N SER A 473 -15.39 -0.38 5.23
CA SER A 473 -16.05 -1.17 6.27
C SER A 473 -15.21 -1.20 7.55
N LYS A 474 -15.84 -0.97 8.72
CA LYS A 474 -15.16 -1.03 10.03
C LYS A 474 -14.63 -2.42 10.37
N SER A 475 -15.19 -3.47 9.76
CA SER A 475 -14.74 -4.85 9.94
C SER A 475 -13.55 -5.23 9.05
N CYS A 476 -13.19 -4.37 8.08
CA CYS A 476 -12.10 -4.61 7.15
C CYS A 476 -10.80 -3.92 7.54
N GLY A 477 -9.68 -4.53 7.16
CA GLY A 477 -8.37 -3.87 7.18
C GLY A 477 -8.28 -2.77 6.13
N ARG A 478 -7.41 -1.79 6.36
CA ARG A 478 -7.16 -0.70 5.41
C ARG A 478 -6.22 -1.16 4.29
N ASN A 479 -6.70 -1.11 3.03
CA ASN A 479 -5.90 -1.35 1.83
C ASN A 479 -5.62 -0.05 1.07
N ASP A 480 -4.50 0.61 1.39
CA ASP A 480 -4.15 1.93 0.81
C ASP A 480 -3.86 1.89 -0.69
N VAL A 481 -3.47 0.76 -1.26
CA VAL A 481 -3.26 0.64 -2.71
C VAL A 481 -4.60 0.69 -3.44
N GLU A 482 -5.58 -0.07 -2.94
CA GLU A 482 -6.93 -0.12 -3.50
C GLU A 482 -7.64 1.23 -3.34
N ILE A 483 -7.55 1.87 -2.17
CA ILE A 483 -8.07 3.24 -1.97
C ILE A 483 -7.50 4.22 -3.01
N ARG A 484 -6.19 4.15 -3.27
CA ARG A 484 -5.55 5.01 -4.28
C ARG A 484 -6.02 4.70 -5.70
N LYS A 485 -6.22 3.43 -6.04
CA LYS A 485 -6.77 3.00 -7.33
C LYS A 485 -8.20 3.50 -7.52
N ILE A 486 -9.07 3.32 -6.53
CA ILE A 486 -10.43 3.85 -6.52
C ILE A 486 -10.41 5.37 -6.67
N SER A 487 -9.64 6.09 -5.83
CA SER A 487 -9.53 7.55 -5.91
C SER A 487 -9.02 8.02 -7.28
N PHE A 488 -8.05 7.31 -7.86
CA PHE A 488 -7.53 7.64 -9.18
C PHE A 488 -8.59 7.47 -10.26
N LYS A 489 -9.48 6.47 -10.21
CA LYS A 489 -10.62 6.33 -11.15
C LYS A 489 -11.37 7.66 -11.33
N PHE A 490 -11.57 8.41 -10.24
CA PHE A 490 -12.30 9.68 -10.23
C PHE A 490 -11.43 10.90 -10.53
N SER A 491 -10.11 10.78 -10.39
CA SER A 491 -9.13 11.85 -10.62
C SER A 491 -8.06 11.40 -11.61
N ASN A 492 -8.50 10.90 -12.77
CA ASN A 492 -7.64 10.39 -13.84
C ASN A 492 -7.58 11.37 -15.03
N PRO A 493 -6.70 12.39 -15.02
CA PRO A 493 -6.69 13.44 -16.04
C PRO A 493 -6.18 12.98 -17.42
N ASN A 494 -5.67 11.75 -17.52
CA ASN A 494 -5.06 11.20 -18.73
C ASN A 494 -5.83 9.99 -19.28
N ASP A 495 -7.02 9.70 -18.74
CA ASP A 495 -7.89 8.60 -19.17
C ASP A 495 -7.21 7.23 -19.18
N PHE A 496 -6.32 6.92 -18.22
CA PHE A 496 -5.78 5.56 -18.06
C PHE A 496 -6.89 4.55 -17.71
N ILE A 497 -6.87 3.37 -18.30
CA ILE A 497 -7.83 2.30 -18.02
C ILE A 497 -7.13 1.23 -17.20
N MET A 498 -7.30 1.24 -15.88
CA MET A 498 -6.65 0.30 -14.98
C MET A 498 -7.68 -0.40 -14.09
N ASP A 499 -7.27 -1.52 -13.52
CA ASP A 499 -8.04 -2.17 -12.47
C ASP A 499 -8.10 -1.26 -11.23
N ASN A 500 -9.31 -0.86 -10.86
CA ASN A 500 -9.55 0.07 -9.76
C ASN A 500 -9.80 -0.64 -8.41
N GLY A 501 -9.75 -1.96 -8.38
CA GLY A 501 -10.08 -2.77 -7.20
C GLY A 501 -11.58 -3.04 -7.06
N ASN A 502 -11.94 -3.71 -5.97
CA ASN A 502 -13.31 -4.11 -5.68
C ASN A 502 -13.98 -3.06 -4.80
N PHE A 503 -15.09 -2.49 -5.27
CA PHE A 503 -15.94 -1.63 -4.45
C PHE A 503 -17.40 -1.76 -4.87
N ILE A 504 -18.30 -1.49 -3.94
CA ILE A 504 -19.73 -1.48 -4.19
C ILE A 504 -20.17 -0.02 -4.34
N ILE A 505 -21.02 0.26 -5.32
CA ILE A 505 -21.71 1.55 -5.40
C ILE A 505 -23.13 1.33 -4.88
N GLU A 506 -23.48 2.02 -3.80
CA GLU A 506 -24.81 1.95 -3.22
C GLU A 506 -25.73 2.98 -3.86
N ALA A 507 -26.85 2.51 -4.40
CA ALA A 507 -27.89 3.38 -4.94
C ALA A 507 -28.45 4.28 -3.82
N TYR A 508 -28.68 5.55 -4.12
CA TYR A 508 -29.34 6.42 -3.16
C TYR A 508 -30.78 5.97 -2.96
N ASN A 509 -31.20 5.81 -1.69
CA ASN A 509 -32.58 5.52 -1.34
C ASN A 509 -33.32 6.81 -0.96
N PRO A 510 -34.01 7.49 -1.90
CA PRO A 510 -34.71 8.74 -1.62
C PRO A 510 -35.92 8.56 -0.69
N LYS A 511 -36.46 7.34 -0.58
CA LYS A 511 -37.66 7.07 0.24
C LYS A 511 -37.34 7.06 1.73
N ASN A 512 -36.17 6.56 2.11
CA ASN A 512 -35.74 6.42 3.51
C ASN A 512 -34.24 6.76 3.68
N PRO A 513 -33.81 8.00 3.36
CA PRO A 513 -32.38 8.35 3.33
C PRO A 513 -31.71 8.22 4.70
N LYS A 514 -32.45 8.49 5.78
CA LYS A 514 -31.95 8.40 7.16
C LYS A 514 -31.50 6.97 7.51
N VAL A 515 -32.26 5.95 7.11
CA VAL A 515 -31.92 4.55 7.42
C VAL A 515 -30.60 4.15 6.77
N ALA A 516 -30.39 4.54 5.51
CA ALA A 516 -29.14 4.30 4.81
C ALA A 516 -27.98 5.10 5.44
N ASP A 517 -28.21 6.36 5.79
CA ASP A 517 -27.20 7.20 6.45
C ASP A 517 -26.77 6.62 7.81
N ASP A 518 -27.73 6.22 8.64
CA ASP A 518 -27.49 5.60 9.95
C ASP A 518 -26.71 4.27 9.77
N TYR A 519 -27.10 3.43 8.81
CA TYR A 519 -26.38 2.20 8.48
C TYR A 519 -24.90 2.46 8.10
N TYR A 520 -24.64 3.46 7.25
CA TYR A 520 -23.26 3.80 6.85
C TYR A 520 -22.46 4.37 8.01
N ALA A 521 -23.06 5.21 8.86
CA ALA A 521 -22.42 5.75 10.05
C ALA A 521 -22.05 4.67 11.08
N GLU A 522 -22.92 3.66 11.25
CA GLU A 522 -22.71 2.56 12.17
C GLU A 522 -21.64 1.57 11.68
N ASN A 523 -21.65 1.23 10.38
CA ASN A 523 -20.88 0.10 9.85
C ASN A 523 -19.59 0.49 9.10
N TYR A 524 -19.44 1.75 8.68
CA TYR A 524 -18.34 2.19 7.82
C TYR A 524 -17.64 3.44 8.34
N ASN A 525 -16.38 3.60 7.95
CA ASN A 525 -15.59 4.82 8.17
C ASN A 525 -15.51 5.60 6.85
N LEU A 526 -15.79 6.90 6.90
CA LEU A 526 -15.55 7.79 5.78
C LEU A 526 -14.04 7.85 5.49
N ILE A 527 -13.64 7.53 4.26
CA ILE A 527 -12.25 7.61 3.82
C ILE A 527 -12.00 8.97 3.18
N MET A 528 -12.78 9.32 2.16
CA MET A 528 -12.67 10.60 1.44
C MET A 528 -13.88 10.86 0.55
N LYS A 529 -14.07 12.12 0.16
CA LYS A 529 -15.01 12.52 -0.88
C LYS A 529 -14.40 12.28 -2.27
N LEU A 530 -15.13 11.63 -3.16
CA LEU A 530 -14.69 11.31 -4.53
C LEU A 530 -15.29 12.26 -5.57
N THR A 531 -16.58 12.59 -5.43
CA THR A 531 -17.33 13.47 -6.33
C THR A 531 -18.31 14.32 -5.52
N ASP A 532 -18.65 15.50 -6.04
CA ASP A 532 -19.69 16.36 -5.51
C ASP A 532 -21.10 15.96 -5.99
N ASP A 533 -21.18 15.28 -7.15
CA ASP A 533 -22.42 14.78 -7.74
C ASP A 533 -22.54 13.28 -7.49
N TRP A 534 -23.51 12.89 -6.65
CA TRP A 534 -23.78 11.48 -6.36
C TRP A 534 -24.69 10.83 -7.39
N GLU A 535 -25.45 11.60 -8.17
CA GLU A 535 -26.29 11.08 -9.27
C GLU A 535 -25.43 10.60 -10.45
N PHE A 536 -24.14 10.93 -10.46
CA PHE A 536 -23.17 10.43 -11.43
C PHE A 536 -23.21 8.90 -11.58
N TYR A 537 -23.60 8.17 -10.52
CA TYR A 537 -23.65 6.72 -10.54
C TYR A 537 -25.02 6.13 -10.93
N ASP A 538 -26.05 6.96 -10.99
CA ASP A 538 -27.41 6.57 -11.38
C ASP A 538 -27.71 6.89 -12.87
N LYS A 539 -26.81 7.61 -13.55
CA LYS A 539 -26.82 7.95 -14.98
C LYS A 539 -25.91 7.01 -15.76
#